data_AF-A0A1G0VHF9-F1
#
_entry.id   AF-A0A1G0VHF9-F1
#
_cell.length_a   1.000
_cell.length_b   1.000
_cell.length_c   1.000
_cell.angle_alpha   90.00
_cell.angle_beta   90.00
_cell.angle_gamma   90.00
#
_symmetry.space_group_name_H-M   'P 1'
#
loop_
_entity.id
_entity.type
_entity.pdbx_description
1 polymer ?
#
loop_
_entity_poly.entity_id
_entity_poly.type
_entity_poly.pdbx_seq_one_letter_code
_entity_poly.pdbx_strand_id
1 'polypeptide(L)'
;MTHRICFNNHPIELFFSKILPQLPSEAELSFSAYTYKPQSIIELRETKKFLVREIDITLIENLFASLDKNQEFAINSAIKFPDGNIKHIPMIDFLTGSIKTVRSIMPLIIQYPIIENMYIYDSGSSYHGYSTYLIDEKSWVKYMGLLLLLNLPGKEPIIDYRWIGHRLNAGYGTLRWTSNSKKHLHEPRYLFGLRKNEATRNNSIIDEIDLKAIPQEDLFLSL
;
A
#
# COMPACT_ATOMS: atom_id res chain seq x y z
N MET A 1 -3.10 -14.14 -27.38
CA MET A 1 -2.76 -12.70 -27.45
C MET A 1 -2.23 -12.29 -26.10
N THR A 2 -0.92 -12.20 -25.95
CA THR A 2 -0.30 -11.61 -24.75
C THR A 2 -0.48 -10.10 -24.84
N HIS A 3 -1.42 -9.55 -24.08
CA HIS A 3 -1.45 -8.10 -23.86
C HIS A 3 -0.12 -7.73 -23.20
N ARG A 4 0.74 -7.00 -23.91
CA ARG A 4 1.84 -6.26 -23.27
C ARG A 4 1.18 -5.29 -22.30
N ILE A 5 1.36 -5.52 -21.01
CA ILE A 5 0.79 -4.66 -19.98
C ILE A 5 1.60 -3.37 -20.04
N CYS A 6 0.93 -2.26 -20.30
CA CYS A 6 1.56 -0.95 -20.24
C CYS A 6 1.63 -0.55 -18.77
N PHE A 7 2.80 -0.70 -18.14
CA PHE A 7 3.00 -0.40 -16.73
C PHE A 7 3.12 1.10 -16.42
N ASN A 8 2.95 1.98 -17.40
CA ASN A 8 2.99 3.43 -17.18
C ASN A 8 1.91 3.83 -16.17
N ASN A 9 2.31 4.55 -15.12
CA ASN A 9 1.45 4.93 -14.00
C ASN A 9 0.93 3.74 -13.16
N HIS A 10 1.44 2.52 -13.34
CA HIS A 10 1.07 1.38 -12.53
C HIS A 10 1.99 1.27 -11.29
N PRO A 11 1.55 0.75 -10.12
CA PRO A 11 2.41 0.51 -8.97
C PRO A 11 3.66 -0.34 -9.25
N ILE A 12 3.62 -1.15 -10.30
CA ILE A 12 4.77 -1.95 -10.76
C ILE A 12 5.95 -1.04 -11.16
N GLU A 13 5.67 0.11 -11.78
CA GLU A 13 6.71 1.07 -12.13
C GLU A 13 7.43 1.59 -10.87
N LEU A 14 6.67 1.93 -9.83
CA LEU A 14 7.23 2.33 -8.53
C LEU A 14 8.05 1.20 -7.90
N PHE A 15 7.52 -0.02 -7.96
CA PHE A 15 8.18 -1.19 -7.42
C PHE A 15 9.55 -1.41 -8.07
N PHE A 16 9.62 -1.48 -9.41
CA PHE A 16 10.89 -1.71 -10.12
C PHE A 16 11.84 -0.51 -10.07
N SER A 17 11.33 0.73 -10.09
CA SER A 17 12.19 1.92 -10.12
C SER A 17 12.69 2.37 -8.75
N LYS A 18 11.95 2.07 -7.68
CA LYS A 18 12.26 2.58 -6.33
C LYS A 18 12.37 1.52 -5.27
N ILE A 19 11.51 0.50 -5.24
CA ILE A 19 11.51 -0.47 -4.13
C ILE A 19 12.57 -1.56 -4.36
N LEU A 20 12.46 -2.27 -5.48
CA LEU A 20 13.32 -3.42 -5.81
C LEU A 20 14.82 -3.08 -5.78
N PRO A 21 15.29 -1.91 -6.29
CA PRO A 21 16.72 -1.55 -6.25
C PRO A 21 17.29 -1.34 -4.85
N GLN A 22 16.45 -1.15 -3.83
CA GLN A 22 16.89 -0.99 -2.44
C GLN A 22 17.12 -2.34 -1.74
N LEU A 23 16.76 -3.46 -2.37
CA LEU A 23 16.71 -4.76 -1.73
C LEU A 23 17.96 -5.60 -2.05
N PRO A 24 18.47 -6.39 -1.10
CA PRO A 24 19.50 -7.39 -1.38
C PRO A 24 18.99 -8.42 -2.40
N SER A 25 19.87 -8.90 -3.29
CA SER A 25 19.53 -9.92 -4.30
C SER A 25 18.96 -11.21 -3.70
N GLU A 26 19.38 -11.53 -2.48
CA GLU A 26 19.03 -12.71 -1.70
C GLU A 26 17.80 -12.51 -0.81
N ALA A 27 17.21 -11.31 -0.77
CA ALA A 27 15.96 -11.10 -0.04
C ALA A 27 14.79 -11.79 -0.76
N GLU A 28 13.83 -12.30 0.01
CA GLU A 28 12.64 -12.98 -0.50
C GLU A 28 11.43 -12.04 -0.44
N LEU A 29 10.74 -11.89 -1.56
CA LEU A 29 9.45 -11.22 -1.70
C LEU A 29 8.36 -12.25 -1.97
N SER A 30 7.11 -11.87 -1.74
CA SER A 30 5.98 -12.72 -2.09
C SER A 30 4.85 -11.99 -2.80
N PHE A 31 4.16 -12.71 -3.66
CA PHE A 31 2.99 -12.26 -4.39
C PHE A 31 1.84 -13.23 -4.17
N SER A 32 0.62 -12.72 -4.19
CA SER A 32 -0.59 -13.49 -3.95
C SER A 32 -1.50 -13.50 -5.18
N ALA A 33 -2.01 -14.67 -5.55
CA ALA A 33 -3.20 -14.81 -6.39
C ALA A 33 -4.40 -15.16 -5.51
N TYR A 34 -5.55 -14.51 -5.71
CA TYR A 34 -6.72 -14.70 -4.83
C TYR A 34 -8.05 -14.37 -5.51
N THR A 35 -9.11 -15.05 -5.08
CA THR A 35 -10.49 -14.71 -5.46
C THR A 35 -11.16 -13.96 -4.33
N TYR A 36 -11.62 -12.74 -4.60
CA TYR A 36 -12.30 -11.96 -3.58
C TYR A 36 -13.65 -12.57 -3.20
N LYS A 37 -13.82 -12.89 -1.92
CA LYS A 37 -15.10 -13.29 -1.33
C LYS A 37 -15.58 -12.18 -0.37
N PRO A 38 -16.63 -11.41 -0.73
CA PRO A 38 -17.13 -10.34 0.12
C PRO A 38 -17.46 -10.84 1.53
N GLN A 39 -17.15 -10.03 2.55
CA GLN A 39 -17.47 -10.26 3.97
C GLN A 39 -16.88 -11.53 4.62
N SER A 40 -16.10 -12.32 3.87
CA SER A 40 -15.42 -13.50 4.41
C SER A 40 -14.34 -13.09 5.43
N ILE A 41 -14.28 -13.81 6.54
CA ILE A 41 -13.15 -13.74 7.50
C ILE A 41 -11.99 -14.61 6.99
N ILE A 42 -12.32 -15.67 6.24
CA ILE A 42 -11.34 -16.57 5.64
C ILE A 42 -10.87 -15.97 4.33
N GLU A 43 -9.56 -15.83 4.20
CA GLU A 43 -8.93 -15.30 3.01
C GLU A 43 -8.06 -16.38 2.39
N LEU A 44 -8.55 -16.99 1.30
CA LEU A 44 -7.80 -17.99 0.56
C LEU A 44 -6.95 -17.27 -0.49
N ARG A 45 -5.63 -17.40 -0.35
CA ARG A 45 -4.65 -16.85 -1.28
C ARG A 45 -3.60 -17.89 -1.59
N GLU A 46 -3.23 -18.00 -2.85
CA GLU A 46 -2.04 -18.73 -3.27
C GLU A 46 -0.86 -17.77 -3.24
N THR A 47 0.09 -18.00 -2.33
CA THR A 47 1.27 -17.15 -2.19
C THR A 47 2.47 -17.82 -2.85
N LYS A 48 3.10 -17.10 -3.78
CA LYS A 48 4.37 -17.49 -4.42
C LYS A 48 5.48 -16.57 -3.93
N LYS A 49 6.65 -17.15 -3.70
CA LYS A 49 7.83 -16.49 -3.15
C LYS A 49 8.96 -16.53 -4.16
N PHE A 50 9.71 -15.44 -4.25
CA PHE A 50 10.83 -15.28 -5.17
C PHE A 50 11.94 -14.50 -4.51
N LEU A 51 13.18 -14.82 -4.86
CA LEU A 51 14.32 -13.99 -4.50
C LEU A 51 14.34 -12.74 -5.37
N VAL A 52 14.82 -11.62 -4.83
CA VAL A 52 14.90 -10.34 -5.56
C VAL A 52 15.59 -10.48 -6.92
N ARG A 53 16.67 -11.28 -7.01
CA ARG A 53 17.38 -11.51 -8.27
C ARG A 53 16.57 -12.24 -9.35
N GLU A 54 15.50 -12.91 -8.98
CA GLU A 54 14.61 -13.66 -9.88
C GLU A 54 13.47 -12.80 -10.40
N ILE A 55 13.26 -11.62 -9.81
CA ILE A 55 12.14 -10.75 -10.10
C ILE A 55 12.52 -9.78 -11.21
N ASP A 56 12.01 -10.06 -12.39
CA ASP A 56 12.03 -9.15 -13.53
C ASP A 56 10.61 -8.91 -14.05
N ILE A 57 10.49 -8.06 -15.07
CA ILE A 57 9.18 -7.75 -15.66
C ILE A 57 8.54 -8.98 -16.30
N THR A 58 9.36 -9.87 -16.88
CA THR A 58 8.93 -11.11 -17.51
C THR A 58 8.24 -12.05 -16.52
N LEU A 59 8.80 -12.20 -15.32
CA LEU A 59 8.21 -12.97 -14.23
C LEU A 59 6.82 -12.42 -13.89
N ILE A 60 6.70 -11.11 -13.72
CA ILE A 60 5.42 -10.47 -13.36
C ILE A 60 4.37 -10.69 -14.47
N GLU A 61 4.74 -10.51 -15.73
CA GLU A 61 3.86 -10.79 -16.87
C GLU A 61 3.40 -12.25 -16.90
N ASN A 62 4.31 -13.20 -16.64
CA ASN A 62 3.99 -14.62 -16.56
C ASN A 62 3.04 -14.94 -15.40
N LEU A 63 3.25 -14.31 -14.24
CA LEU A 63 2.36 -14.47 -13.08
C LEU A 63 0.95 -13.96 -13.39
N PHE A 64 0.83 -12.83 -14.08
CA PHE A 64 -0.47 -12.27 -14.49
C PHE A 64 -1.16 -13.18 -15.51
N ALA A 65 -0.43 -13.68 -16.50
CA ALA A 65 -0.95 -14.61 -17.50
C ALA A 65 -1.40 -15.95 -16.89
N SER A 66 -0.89 -16.32 -15.72
CA SER A 66 -1.24 -17.55 -15.01
C SER A 66 -2.49 -17.46 -14.14
N LEU A 67 -3.12 -16.28 -14.02
CA LEU A 67 -4.31 -16.09 -13.18
C LEU A 67 -5.52 -16.80 -13.77
N ASP A 68 -6.24 -17.55 -12.92
CA ASP A 68 -7.54 -18.06 -13.28
C ASP A 68 -8.56 -16.92 -13.43
N LYS A 69 -9.68 -17.23 -14.08
CA LYS A 69 -10.79 -16.29 -14.23
C LYS A 69 -11.25 -15.79 -12.85
N ASN A 70 -11.33 -14.47 -12.70
CA ASN A 70 -11.70 -13.75 -11.47
C ASN A 70 -10.69 -13.83 -10.32
N GLN A 71 -9.51 -14.43 -10.52
CA GLN A 71 -8.41 -14.23 -9.58
C GLN A 71 -7.78 -12.86 -9.81
N GLU A 72 -7.37 -12.24 -8.72
CA GLU A 72 -6.57 -11.03 -8.72
C GLU A 72 -5.16 -11.33 -8.22
N PHE A 73 -4.20 -10.58 -8.72
CA PHE A 73 -2.81 -10.58 -8.29
C PHE A 73 -2.52 -9.40 -7.38
N ALA A 74 -1.74 -9.64 -6.33
CA ALA A 74 -1.32 -8.64 -5.37
C ALA A 74 0.13 -8.84 -4.95
N ILE A 75 0.82 -7.75 -4.62
CA ILE A 75 2.10 -7.79 -3.91
C ILE A 75 1.84 -7.91 -2.40
N ASN A 76 2.68 -8.66 -1.70
CA ASN A 76 2.69 -8.70 -0.24
C ASN A 76 3.80 -7.79 0.30
N SER A 77 3.55 -7.11 1.41
CA SER A 77 4.48 -6.11 1.95
C SER A 77 5.73 -6.70 2.57
N ALA A 78 5.65 -7.91 3.11
CA ALA A 78 6.73 -8.53 3.87
C ALA A 78 7.87 -8.97 2.95
N ILE A 79 9.09 -8.60 3.35
CA ILE A 79 10.34 -8.88 2.67
C ILE A 79 11.25 -9.56 3.69
N LYS A 80 11.62 -10.81 3.43
CA LYS A 80 12.53 -11.55 4.31
C LYS A 80 13.97 -11.33 3.85
N PHE A 81 14.79 -10.72 4.70
CA PHE A 81 16.20 -10.46 4.44
C PHE A 81 17.06 -11.70 4.72
N PRO A 82 18.28 -11.78 4.15
CA PRO A 82 19.15 -12.94 4.30
C PRO A 82 19.61 -13.21 5.75
N ASP A 83 19.67 -12.15 6.56
CA ASP A 83 19.98 -12.20 7.99
C ASP A 83 18.79 -12.69 8.84
N GLY A 84 17.65 -12.99 8.22
CA GLY A 84 16.41 -13.44 8.87
C GLY A 84 15.47 -12.31 9.29
N ASN A 85 15.89 -11.04 9.19
CA ASN A 85 15.04 -9.91 9.52
C ASN A 85 13.90 -9.75 8.51
N ILE A 86 12.74 -9.28 8.97
CA ILE A 86 11.60 -8.96 8.11
C ILE A 86 11.45 -7.44 8.06
N LYS A 87 11.37 -6.92 6.84
CA LYS A 87 10.95 -5.53 6.58
C LYS A 87 9.66 -5.52 5.79
N HIS A 88 8.92 -4.43 5.91
CA HIS A 88 7.65 -4.22 5.25
C HIS A 88 7.71 -2.99 4.36
N ILE A 89 7.07 -3.11 3.20
CA ILE A 89 6.60 -1.97 2.41
C ILE A 89 5.34 -1.43 3.10
N PRO A 90 5.33 -0.21 3.66
CA PRO A 90 4.12 0.38 4.20
C PRO A 90 3.07 0.53 3.09
N MET A 91 1.88 0.03 3.34
CA MET A 91 0.76 0.02 2.40
C MET A 91 -0.48 0.63 3.07
N ILE A 92 -1.42 1.16 2.29
CA ILE A 92 -2.72 1.63 2.77
C ILE A 92 -3.81 1.22 1.77
N ASP A 93 -4.87 0.59 2.25
CA ASP A 93 -6.13 0.46 1.51
C ASP A 93 -7.15 1.45 2.07
N PHE A 94 -7.60 2.39 1.23
CA PHE A 94 -8.59 3.39 1.62
C PHE A 94 -10.01 2.85 1.33
N LEU A 95 -11.01 3.27 2.10
CA LEU A 95 -12.44 2.99 1.81
C LEU A 95 -13.15 4.15 1.11
N THR A 96 -12.51 5.32 1.04
CA THR A 96 -13.12 6.52 0.47
C THR A 96 -12.95 6.61 -1.04
N GLY A 97 -13.99 7.07 -1.73
CA GLY A 97 -13.93 7.51 -3.13
C GLY A 97 -13.53 8.98 -3.29
N SER A 98 -13.16 9.67 -2.20
CA SER A 98 -12.80 11.09 -2.22
C SER A 98 -11.29 11.29 -2.09
N ILE A 99 -10.64 11.64 -3.21
CA ILE A 99 -9.22 11.97 -3.22
C ILE A 99 -8.87 13.17 -2.32
N LYS A 100 -9.82 14.10 -2.10
CA LYS A 100 -9.65 15.21 -1.15
C LYS A 100 -9.51 14.69 0.28
N THR A 101 -10.34 13.70 0.65
CA THR A 101 -10.27 13.06 1.97
C THR A 101 -8.92 12.37 2.17
N VAL A 102 -8.48 11.58 1.17
CA VAL A 102 -7.14 10.96 1.19
C VAL A 102 -6.07 12.01 1.45
N ARG A 103 -6.04 13.09 0.67
CA ARG A 103 -5.05 14.17 0.86
C ARG A 103 -5.10 14.79 2.25
N SER A 104 -6.30 15.02 2.79
CA SER A 104 -6.46 15.69 4.09
C SER A 104 -5.92 14.88 5.27
N ILE A 105 -5.96 13.54 5.20
CA ILE A 105 -5.47 12.70 6.29
C ILE A 105 -3.99 12.37 6.18
N MET A 106 -3.34 12.61 5.03
CA MET A 106 -1.92 12.29 4.83
C MET A 106 -1.01 12.96 5.87
N PRO A 107 -1.17 14.26 6.21
CA PRO A 107 -0.34 14.88 7.26
C PRO A 107 -0.47 14.24 8.65
N LEU A 108 -1.57 13.51 8.91
CA LEU A 108 -1.85 12.88 10.20
C LEU A 108 -1.19 11.50 10.37
N ILE A 109 -0.56 10.95 9.33
CA ILE A 109 0.15 9.65 9.41
C ILE A 109 1.53 9.88 10.04
N ILE A 110 1.59 9.98 11.36
CA ILE A 110 2.69 10.53 12.19
C ILE A 110 4.13 10.05 11.88
N GLN A 111 4.34 8.97 11.12
CA GLN A 111 5.68 8.52 10.72
C GLN A 111 6.19 9.27 9.47
N TYR A 112 6.84 10.41 9.69
CA TYR A 112 7.34 11.33 8.65
C TYR A 112 8.05 10.64 7.47
N PRO A 113 8.98 9.68 7.66
CA PRO A 113 9.65 9.03 6.52
C PRO A 113 8.70 8.19 5.64
N ILE A 114 7.64 7.63 6.21
CA ILE A 114 6.65 6.84 5.45
C ILE A 114 5.87 7.77 4.52
N ILE A 115 5.36 8.89 5.03
CA ILE A 115 4.57 9.86 4.24
C ILE A 115 5.42 10.44 3.12
N GLU A 116 6.65 10.90 3.41
CA GLU A 116 7.52 11.54 2.42
C GLU A 116 7.87 10.64 1.23
N ASN A 117 7.64 9.34 1.40
CA ASN A 117 7.90 8.31 0.42
C ASN A 117 6.62 7.62 -0.06
N MET A 118 5.44 8.16 0.27
CA MET A 118 4.13 7.60 -0.06
C MET A 118 3.67 8.02 -1.45
N TYR A 119 3.17 7.04 -2.21
CA TYR A 119 2.62 7.18 -3.55
C TYR A 119 1.19 6.65 -3.56
N ILE A 120 0.26 7.46 -4.07
CA ILE A 120 -1.16 7.17 -4.09
C ILE A 120 -1.62 6.80 -5.50
N TYR A 121 -2.45 5.76 -5.58
CA TYR A 121 -3.00 5.20 -6.80
C TYR A 121 -4.52 5.10 -6.70
N ASP A 122 -5.22 5.40 -7.78
CA ASP A 122 -6.63 5.07 -7.98
C ASP A 122 -6.76 3.60 -8.37
N SER A 123 -7.37 2.78 -7.52
CA SER A 123 -7.59 1.36 -7.75
C SER A 123 -8.94 1.07 -8.42
N GLY A 124 -9.69 2.09 -8.84
CA GLY A 124 -10.97 2.00 -9.54
C GLY A 124 -12.20 1.93 -8.64
N SER A 125 -12.05 1.52 -7.38
CA SER A 125 -13.14 1.57 -6.39
C SER A 125 -12.72 2.20 -5.06
N SER A 126 -11.41 2.40 -4.88
CA SER A 126 -10.78 2.99 -3.73
C SER A 126 -9.43 3.59 -4.14
N TYR A 127 -8.64 4.01 -3.15
CA TYR A 127 -7.26 4.39 -3.35
C TYR A 127 -6.34 3.38 -2.67
N HIS A 128 -5.13 3.23 -3.22
CA HIS A 128 -4.05 2.45 -2.64
C HIS A 128 -2.85 3.36 -2.37
N GLY A 129 -2.24 3.22 -1.21
CA GLY A 129 -0.98 3.87 -0.85
C GLY A 129 0.16 2.87 -0.78
N TYR A 130 1.33 3.24 -1.32
CA TYR A 130 2.58 2.49 -1.20
C TYR A 130 3.71 3.43 -0.80
N SER A 131 4.42 3.14 0.29
CA SER A 131 5.63 3.86 0.65
C SER A 131 6.89 3.17 0.15
N THR A 132 7.86 3.93 -0.34
CA THR A 132 9.19 3.41 -0.69
C THR A 132 10.15 3.36 0.50
N TYR A 133 9.71 3.80 1.69
CA TYR A 133 10.47 3.70 2.93
C TYR A 133 10.13 2.39 3.66
N LEU A 134 11.09 1.47 3.74
CA LEU A 134 10.88 0.17 4.40
C LEU A 134 10.97 0.30 5.91
N ILE A 135 10.09 -0.40 6.61
CA ILE A 135 10.04 -0.43 8.08
C ILE A 135 10.19 -1.85 8.59
N ASP A 136 10.70 -2.04 9.81
CA ASP A 136 10.74 -3.36 10.44
C ASP A 136 9.33 -3.85 10.84
N GLU A 137 9.21 -5.14 11.14
CA GLU A 137 7.97 -5.80 11.58
C GLU A 137 7.26 -5.05 12.74
N LYS A 138 8.01 -4.64 13.78
CA LYS A 138 7.44 -3.98 14.96
C LYS A 138 6.86 -2.62 14.60
N SER A 139 7.60 -1.87 13.79
CA SER A 139 7.19 -0.58 13.24
C SER A 139 6.01 -0.72 12.30
N TRP A 140 5.92 -1.82 11.55
CA TRP A 140 4.78 -2.15 10.70
C TRP A 140 3.51 -2.40 11.51
N VAL A 141 3.57 -3.18 12.59
CA VAL A 141 2.41 -3.37 13.48
C VAL A 141 1.96 -2.04 14.10
N LYS A 142 2.90 -1.20 14.57
CA LYS A 142 2.59 0.15 15.09
C LYS A 142 1.92 1.01 14.00
N TYR A 143 2.45 0.99 12.78
CA TYR A 143 1.90 1.69 11.64
C TYR A 143 0.46 1.26 11.31
N MET A 144 0.18 -0.05 11.29
CA MET A 144 -1.17 -0.57 11.07
C MET A 144 -2.16 -0.15 12.17
N GLY A 145 -1.71 -0.10 13.43
CA GLY A 145 -2.50 0.43 14.54
C GLY A 145 -2.80 1.93 14.38
N LEU A 146 -1.81 2.74 13.98
CA LEU A 146 -2.00 4.16 13.72
C LEU A 146 -3.01 4.41 12.59
N LEU A 147 -2.99 3.60 11.53
CA LEU A 147 -3.98 3.70 10.45
C LEU A 147 -5.42 3.50 10.95
N LEU A 148 -5.66 2.63 11.94
CA LEU A 148 -6.99 2.48 12.54
C LEU A 148 -7.44 3.74 13.27
N LEU A 149 -6.52 4.46 13.91
CA LEU A 149 -6.85 5.68 14.66
C LEU A 149 -7.29 6.84 13.74
N LEU A 150 -7.00 6.76 12.43
CA LEU A 150 -7.49 7.72 11.45
C LEU A 150 -8.99 7.55 11.15
N ASN A 151 -9.58 6.42 11.52
CA ASN A 151 -11.03 6.22 11.47
C ASN A 151 -11.66 6.82 12.73
N LEU A 152 -12.11 8.07 12.61
CA LEU A 152 -12.68 8.82 13.74
C LEU A 152 -14.02 8.21 14.22
N PRO A 153 -14.27 8.14 15.54
CA PRO A 153 -15.55 7.68 16.08
C PRO A 153 -16.75 8.47 15.53
N GLY A 154 -17.79 7.76 15.11
CA GLY A 154 -19.02 8.37 14.58
C GLY A 154 -18.87 9.02 13.19
N LYS A 155 -17.75 8.81 12.51
CA LYS A 155 -17.53 9.22 11.11
C LYS A 155 -17.42 7.99 10.21
N GLU A 156 -17.68 8.20 8.93
CA GLU A 156 -17.42 7.18 7.92
C GLU A 156 -15.93 6.81 7.90
N PRO A 157 -15.60 5.50 7.85
CA PRO A 157 -14.21 5.06 7.88
C PRO A 157 -13.50 5.47 6.58
N ILE A 158 -12.29 5.97 6.73
CA ILE A 158 -11.45 6.41 5.61
C ILE A 158 -10.48 5.29 5.22
N ILE A 159 -9.99 4.53 6.20
CA ILE A 159 -9.10 3.39 6.00
C ILE A 159 -9.89 2.08 6.14
N ASP A 160 -9.58 1.09 5.30
CA ASP A 160 -10.20 -0.22 5.37
C ASP A 160 -9.74 -0.98 6.64
N TYR A 161 -10.57 -0.90 7.68
CA TYR A 161 -10.34 -1.58 8.95
C TYR A 161 -10.42 -3.12 8.82
N ARG A 162 -11.19 -3.64 7.85
CA ARG A 162 -11.22 -5.08 7.56
C ARG A 162 -9.91 -5.50 6.94
N TRP A 163 -9.43 -4.75 5.95
CA TRP A 163 -8.10 -4.96 5.38
C TRP A 163 -7.06 -4.97 6.50
N ILE A 164 -7.01 -3.95 7.36
CA ILE A 164 -6.07 -3.92 8.50
C ILE A 164 -6.15 -5.20 9.34
N GLY A 165 -7.35 -5.63 9.75
CA GLY A 165 -7.53 -6.84 10.55
C GLY A 165 -7.02 -8.10 9.85
N HIS A 166 -7.37 -8.28 8.57
CA HIS A 166 -6.88 -9.40 7.76
C HIS A 166 -5.36 -9.38 7.61
N ARG A 167 -4.77 -8.20 7.39
CA ARG A 167 -3.33 -8.04 7.17
C ARG A 167 -2.53 -8.29 8.44
N LEU A 168 -2.97 -7.76 9.58
CA LEU A 168 -2.36 -8.02 10.88
C LEU A 168 -2.37 -9.52 11.21
N ASN A 169 -3.49 -10.22 10.95
CA ASN A 169 -3.57 -11.66 11.16
C ASN A 169 -2.66 -12.46 10.20
N ALA A 170 -2.46 -11.97 8.98
CA ALA A 170 -1.59 -12.60 7.99
C ALA A 170 -0.10 -12.33 8.21
N GLY A 171 0.26 -11.31 9.00
CA GLY A 171 1.65 -10.85 9.16
C GLY A 171 2.20 -10.13 7.92
N TYR A 172 1.34 -9.61 7.05
CA TYR A 172 1.75 -8.79 5.90
C TYR A 172 0.58 -7.97 5.33
N GLY A 173 0.89 -6.77 4.85
CA GLY A 173 0.04 -5.96 3.99
C GLY A 173 -0.05 -6.56 2.59
N THR A 174 -1.17 -6.38 1.90
CA THR A 174 -1.28 -6.81 0.49
C THR A 174 -2.20 -5.86 -0.25
N LEU A 175 -1.80 -5.47 -1.46
CA LEU A 175 -2.61 -4.59 -2.31
C LEU A 175 -2.58 -5.11 -3.74
N ARG A 176 -3.75 -5.02 -4.37
CA ARG A 176 -4.02 -5.53 -5.71
C ARG A 176 -3.27 -4.74 -6.78
N TRP A 177 -2.77 -5.46 -7.78
CA TRP A 177 -2.15 -4.92 -8.99
C TRP A 177 -2.98 -5.20 -10.25
N THR A 178 -3.71 -6.30 -10.35
CA THR A 178 -4.53 -6.58 -11.54
C THR A 178 -5.97 -6.16 -11.39
N SER A 179 -6.72 -6.13 -12.48
CA SER A 179 -8.19 -6.06 -12.49
C SER A 179 -8.80 -7.16 -13.35
N ASN A 180 -8.41 -8.39 -13.05
CA ASN A 180 -8.77 -9.57 -13.82
C ASN A 180 -10.17 -10.10 -13.44
N SER A 181 -10.73 -9.67 -12.31
CA SER A 181 -12.15 -9.82 -11.99
C SER A 181 -12.97 -8.61 -12.47
N LYS A 182 -14.26 -8.82 -12.71
CA LYS A 182 -15.21 -7.73 -13.01
C LYS A 182 -15.58 -6.87 -11.79
N LYS A 183 -14.95 -7.11 -10.64
CA LYS A 183 -15.29 -6.45 -9.38
C LYS A 183 -14.79 -5.00 -9.34
N HIS A 184 -13.65 -4.73 -9.95
CA HIS A 184 -13.01 -3.43 -9.93
C HIS A 184 -13.09 -2.77 -11.32
N LEU A 185 -13.15 -1.43 -11.35
CA LEU A 185 -13.34 -0.69 -12.60
C LEU A 185 -12.10 -0.73 -13.50
N HIS A 186 -10.90 -0.72 -12.92
CA HIS A 186 -9.64 -0.77 -13.65
C HIS A 186 -8.48 -1.21 -12.74
N GLU A 187 -7.31 -1.45 -13.35
CA GLU A 187 -6.04 -1.64 -12.65
C GLU A 187 -5.59 -0.34 -11.95
N PRO A 188 -4.77 -0.40 -10.89
CA PRO A 188 -4.32 0.78 -10.17
C PRO A 188 -3.55 1.77 -11.06
N ARG A 189 -3.88 3.06 -10.96
CA ARG A 189 -3.27 4.15 -11.73
C ARG A 189 -2.75 5.26 -10.82
N TYR A 190 -1.53 5.71 -11.05
CA TYR A 190 -0.84 6.71 -10.26
C TYR A 190 -1.62 8.03 -10.25
N LEU A 191 -1.69 8.65 -9.07
CA LEU A 191 -2.29 9.97 -8.88
C LEU A 191 -1.23 11.00 -8.48
N PHE A 192 -0.54 10.78 -7.36
CA PHE A 192 0.48 11.69 -6.85
C PHE A 192 1.40 10.98 -5.85
N GLY A 193 2.55 11.59 -5.56
CA GLY A 193 3.48 11.16 -4.52
C GLY A 193 3.85 12.33 -3.63
N LEU A 194 3.98 12.09 -2.33
CA LEU A 194 4.17 13.14 -1.33
C LEU A 194 5.67 13.39 -1.14
N ARG A 195 6.34 14.09 -2.06
CA ARG A 195 7.77 14.39 -1.92
C ARG A 195 8.02 15.64 -1.05
N LYS A 196 9.18 15.67 -0.38
CA LYS A 196 9.72 16.76 0.48
C LYS A 196 9.60 18.19 -0.07
N ASN A 197 9.46 18.36 -1.40
CA ASN A 197 9.40 19.66 -2.07
C ASN A 197 7.97 20.11 -2.49
N GLU A 198 6.94 19.28 -2.27
CA GLU A 198 5.54 19.65 -2.52
C GLU A 198 4.78 19.95 -1.23
N ALA A 199 5.17 19.34 -0.12
CA ALA A 199 4.66 19.69 1.22
C ALA A 199 4.98 21.15 1.60
N THR A 200 6.07 21.72 1.08
CA THR A 200 6.45 23.14 1.28
C THR A 200 5.83 24.10 0.27
N ARG A 201 5.25 23.62 -0.84
CA ARG A 201 4.56 24.48 -1.82
C ARG A 201 3.05 24.61 -1.59
N ASN A 202 2.45 23.71 -0.80
CA ASN A 202 1.02 23.74 -0.48
C ASN A 202 0.74 24.28 0.94
N ASN A 203 1.45 25.32 1.36
CA ASN A 203 1.06 26.12 2.53
C ASN A 203 -0.32 26.79 2.39
N SER A 204 -0.99 26.67 1.24
CA SER A 204 -2.37 27.13 1.02
C SER A 204 -3.44 26.04 1.20
N ILE A 205 -3.07 24.76 1.34
CA ILE A 205 -4.04 23.66 1.61
C ILE A 205 -4.04 23.31 3.11
N ILE A 206 -2.95 23.61 3.82
CA ILE A 206 -2.84 23.44 5.27
C ILE A 206 -3.78 24.40 6.02
N ASP A 207 -4.25 25.48 5.37
CA ASP A 207 -5.21 26.44 5.94
C ASP A 207 -6.67 25.93 5.98
N GLU A 208 -7.02 24.84 5.28
CA GLU A 208 -8.40 24.27 5.28
C GLU A 208 -8.59 23.09 6.25
N ILE A 209 -7.51 22.62 6.88
CA ILE A 209 -7.60 21.67 7.99
C ILE A 209 -7.31 22.48 9.24
N ASP A 210 -8.30 22.65 10.12
CA ASP A 210 -8.11 23.29 11.41
C ASP A 210 -7.25 22.39 12.33
N LEU A 211 -5.96 22.30 12.00
CA LEU A 211 -4.92 21.65 12.80
C LEU A 211 -4.67 22.42 14.11
N LYS A 212 -5.29 23.60 14.31
CA LYS A 212 -5.27 24.31 15.60
C LYS A 212 -6.23 23.68 16.62
N ALA A 213 -7.12 22.79 16.20
CA ALA A 213 -7.99 22.02 17.09
C ALA A 213 -7.33 20.75 17.66
N ILE A 214 -6.14 20.39 17.18
CA ILE A 214 -5.35 19.28 17.74
C ILE A 214 -4.29 19.90 18.66
N PRO A 215 -4.34 19.66 19.99
CA PRO A 215 -3.36 20.19 20.91
C PRO A 215 -1.94 19.81 20.46
N GLN A 216 -1.10 20.81 20.17
CA GLN A 216 0.29 20.59 19.72
C GLN A 216 1.16 19.89 20.78
N GLU A 217 0.69 19.81 22.02
CA GLU A 217 1.40 19.23 23.15
C GLU A 217 1.44 17.68 23.12
N ASP A 218 0.59 17.02 22.32
CA ASP A 218 0.58 15.55 22.18
C ASP A 218 1.39 15.04 20.97
N LEU A 219 1.96 15.92 20.14
CA LEU A 219 2.61 15.52 18.88
C LEU A 219 4.09 15.10 19.05
N PHE A 220 4.72 15.36 20.20
CA PHE A 220 6.16 15.15 20.40
C PHE A 220 6.56 14.34 21.64
N LEU A 221 5.62 13.80 22.42
CA LEU A 221 5.93 13.10 23.66
C LEU A 221 5.27 11.72 23.76
N SER A 222 5.69 10.76 22.93
CA SER A 222 5.88 9.36 23.35
C SER A 222 6.40 8.45 22.23
N LEU A 223 7.69 8.07 22.37
CA LEU A 223 8.36 6.84 21.89
C LEU A 223 8.62 6.68 20.38
#